data_AF-A0A3C1BIH3-F1
#
_entry.id   AF-A0A3C1BIH3-F1
#
_cell.length_a   1.000
_cell.length_b   1.000
_cell.length_c   1.000
_cell.angle_alpha   90.00
_cell.angle_beta   90.00
_cell.angle_gamma   90.00
#
_symmetry.space_group_name_H-M   'P 1'
#
loop_
_entity.id
_entity.type
_entity.pdbx_description
1 polymer ?
#
loop_
_entity_poly.entity_id
_entity_poly.type
_entity_poly.pdbx_seq_one_letter_code
_entity_poly.pdbx_strand_id
1 'polypeptide(L)'
;MPASGAITLKYGENAIFPFNFNLSGNRLIYSTAQLLAKGTDPLKPYYVFFSDDGIVPEFCFSGSGTTVKAITNSQIEIKKGKIWIRCNADQPGGFTVTGKNGMRTQVLVISKAMALKCYLQDLNGDRHLIFTDALVLNDGKNAEILSMGNKTCSFSVYPKIRTTPGIDHGSLKESGSGMLFSSVYNRIAGN
;
A
#
# COMPACT_ATOMS: atom_id res chain seq x y z
N MET A 1 -9.90 -8.60 -15.11
CA MET A 1 -11.19 -9.07 -14.55
C MET A 1 -10.99 -10.49 -14.04
N PRO A 2 -11.66 -10.91 -12.93
CA PRO A 2 -11.20 -12.02 -12.09
C PRO A 2 -11.20 -13.35 -12.82
N ALA A 3 -10.37 -14.28 -12.35
CA ALA A 3 -10.21 -15.60 -12.96
C ALA A 3 -11.48 -16.44 -12.88
N SER A 4 -12.30 -16.18 -11.86
CA SER A 4 -13.57 -16.85 -11.59
C SER A 4 -14.48 -15.93 -10.78
N GLY A 5 -15.80 -16.11 -10.93
CA GLY A 5 -16.81 -15.34 -10.19
C GLY A 5 -17.14 -14.00 -10.88
N ALA A 6 -17.87 -13.15 -10.16
CA ALA A 6 -18.29 -11.84 -10.62
C ALA A 6 -17.65 -10.73 -9.77
N ILE A 7 -17.53 -9.53 -10.34
CA ILE A 7 -17.23 -8.32 -9.59
C ILE A 7 -18.56 -7.68 -9.21
N THR A 8 -18.78 -7.45 -7.92
CA THR A 8 -19.92 -6.69 -7.43
C THR A 8 -19.45 -5.29 -7.05
N LEU A 9 -20.04 -4.27 -7.67
CA LEU A 9 -19.76 -2.88 -7.37
C LEU A 9 -21.00 -2.27 -6.72
N LYS A 10 -20.83 -1.53 -5.62
CA LYS A 10 -21.94 -0.87 -4.93
C LYS A 10 -22.55 0.23 -5.81
N TYR A 11 -23.83 0.53 -5.60
CA TYR A 11 -24.49 1.63 -6.30
C TYR A 11 -23.75 2.96 -6.05
N GLY A 12 -23.53 3.74 -7.11
CA GLY A 12 -22.84 5.03 -7.04
C GLY A 12 -21.30 4.95 -7.06
N GLU A 13 -20.73 3.74 -7.09
CA GLU A 13 -19.29 3.53 -7.18
C GLU A 13 -18.80 3.45 -8.62
N ASN A 14 -17.53 3.81 -8.83
CA ASN A 14 -16.83 3.65 -10.10
C ASN A 14 -15.48 2.98 -9.85
N ALA A 15 -15.06 2.11 -10.76
CA ALA A 15 -13.78 1.41 -10.65
C ALA A 15 -13.01 1.42 -11.98
N ILE A 16 -11.71 1.69 -11.89
CA ILE A 16 -10.77 1.63 -13.02
C ILE A 16 -9.82 0.46 -12.77
N PHE A 17 -10.09 -0.66 -13.42
CA PHE A 17 -9.27 -1.86 -13.31
C PHE A 17 -8.08 -1.81 -14.28
N PRO A 18 -6.83 -1.96 -13.80
CA PRO A 18 -5.66 -2.03 -14.66
C PRO A 18 -5.69 -3.28 -15.56
N PHE A 19 -5.32 -3.13 -16.83
CA PHE A 19 -5.12 -4.22 -17.80
C PHE A 19 -3.80 -4.03 -18.55
N ASN A 20 -3.06 -5.12 -18.76
CA ASN A 20 -1.72 -5.10 -19.37
C ASN A 20 -0.79 -4.03 -18.78
N PHE A 21 -0.88 -3.83 -17.46
CA PHE A 21 -0.14 -2.81 -16.75
C PHE A 21 1.33 -3.21 -16.59
N ASN A 22 2.24 -2.26 -16.80
CA ASN A 22 3.67 -2.48 -16.62
C ASN A 22 4.07 -2.20 -15.15
N LEU A 23 4.23 -3.26 -14.36
CA LEU A 23 4.68 -3.18 -12.97
C LEU A 23 6.19 -3.45 -12.90
N SER A 24 6.97 -2.38 -13.06
CA SER A 24 8.44 -2.43 -13.04
C SER A 24 9.04 -3.47 -14.01
N GLY A 25 8.56 -3.47 -15.26
CA GLY A 25 8.97 -4.42 -16.30
C GLY A 25 8.22 -5.76 -16.28
N ASN A 26 7.38 -6.00 -15.28
CA ASN A 26 6.55 -7.21 -15.22
C ASN A 26 5.14 -6.91 -15.73
N ARG A 27 4.65 -7.73 -16.66
CA ARG A 27 3.31 -7.57 -17.23
C ARG A 27 2.25 -8.09 -16.26
N LEU A 28 1.54 -7.16 -15.63
CA LEU A 28 0.30 -7.41 -14.92
C LEU A 28 -0.84 -7.48 -15.95
N ILE A 29 -1.31 -8.69 -16.25
CA ILE A 29 -2.37 -8.94 -17.24
C ILE A 29 -3.65 -8.22 -16.83
N TYR A 30 -4.03 -8.32 -15.56
CA TYR A 30 -5.10 -7.52 -14.97
C TYR A 30 -4.95 -7.41 -13.45
N SER A 31 -5.66 -6.44 -12.87
CA SER A 31 -5.94 -6.36 -11.44
C SER A 31 -7.40 -6.00 -11.19
N THR A 32 -8.05 -6.60 -10.17
CA THR A 32 -9.33 -6.12 -9.64
C THR A 32 -9.15 -5.06 -8.55
N ALA A 33 -7.91 -4.82 -8.11
CA ALA A 33 -7.54 -3.67 -7.29
C ALA A 33 -7.07 -2.50 -8.17
N GLN A 34 -7.40 -1.28 -7.77
CA GLN A 34 -7.08 -0.04 -8.47
C GLN A 34 -5.72 0.51 -8.02
N LEU A 35 -4.95 1.11 -8.92
CA LEU A 35 -3.66 1.71 -8.59
C LEU A 35 -3.87 3.02 -7.81
N LEU A 36 -3.31 3.12 -6.60
CA LEU A 36 -3.32 4.35 -5.80
C LEU A 36 -2.05 5.17 -6.04
N ALA A 37 -0.89 4.55 -5.87
CA ALA A 37 0.39 5.24 -5.87
C ALA A 37 1.55 4.34 -6.28
N LYS A 38 2.65 4.97 -6.68
CA LYS A 38 3.93 4.33 -6.97
C LYS A 38 5.05 5.10 -6.27
N GLY A 39 6.02 4.37 -5.73
CA GLY A 39 7.26 4.93 -5.20
C GLY A 39 8.11 5.60 -6.27
N THR A 40 8.98 6.52 -5.82
CA THR A 40 9.86 7.31 -6.68
C THR A 40 11.26 6.70 -6.82
N ASP A 41 11.74 5.95 -5.83
CA ASP A 41 13.05 5.27 -5.87
C ASP A 41 13.05 4.11 -6.90
N PRO A 42 13.80 4.23 -8.02
CA PRO A 42 13.87 3.18 -9.02
C PRO A 42 14.63 1.93 -8.55
N LEU A 43 15.45 2.02 -7.49
CA LEU A 43 16.19 0.90 -6.92
C LEU A 43 15.33 0.08 -5.94
N LYS A 44 14.29 0.69 -5.37
CA LYS A 44 13.35 0.05 -4.42
C LYS A 44 11.90 0.33 -4.81
N PRO A 45 11.48 -0.08 -6.01
CA PRO A 45 10.14 0.25 -6.49
C PRO A 45 9.07 -0.40 -5.62
N TYR A 46 8.01 0.34 -5.37
CA TYR A 46 6.79 -0.17 -4.78
C TYR A 46 5.56 0.39 -5.47
N TYR A 47 4.46 -0.34 -5.37
CA TYR A 47 3.13 0.09 -5.82
C TYR A 47 2.12 -0.14 -4.69
N VAL A 48 1.19 0.78 -4.56
CA VAL A 48 0.06 0.67 -3.64
C VAL A 48 -1.21 0.57 -4.48
N PHE A 49 -1.97 -0.48 -4.24
CA PHE A 49 -3.28 -0.70 -4.82
C PHE A 49 -4.34 -0.66 -3.73
N PHE A 50 -5.56 -0.28 -4.09
CA PHE A 50 -6.71 -0.36 -3.20
C PHE A 50 -7.85 -1.16 -3.84
N SER A 51 -8.67 -1.78 -3.01
CA SER A 51 -9.88 -2.48 -3.44
C SER A 51 -11.12 -1.76 -2.90
N ASP A 52 -12.14 -1.63 -3.75
CA ASP A 52 -13.46 -1.16 -3.32
C ASP A 52 -14.15 -2.21 -2.45
N ASP A 53 -15.08 -1.75 -1.62
CA ASP A 53 -15.86 -2.61 -0.74
C ASP A 53 -16.57 -3.72 -1.51
N GLY A 54 -16.41 -4.95 -1.04
CA GLY A 54 -17.05 -6.13 -1.65
C GLY A 54 -16.30 -6.70 -2.85
N ILE A 55 -15.20 -6.09 -3.27
CA ILE A 55 -14.30 -6.65 -4.28
C ILE A 55 -13.13 -7.33 -3.58
N VAL A 56 -12.95 -8.63 -3.83
CA VAL A 56 -11.73 -9.34 -3.42
C VAL A 56 -10.59 -8.95 -4.36
N PRO A 57 -9.48 -8.39 -3.84
CA PRO A 57 -8.35 -8.00 -4.68
C PRO A 57 -7.67 -9.23 -5.30
N GLU A 58 -7.60 -9.25 -6.63
CA GLU A 58 -6.97 -10.29 -7.43
C GLU A 58 -6.06 -9.68 -8.50
N PHE A 59 -4.86 -10.24 -8.63
CA PHE A 59 -3.85 -9.84 -9.62
C PHE A 59 -3.47 -11.05 -10.47
N CYS A 60 -3.23 -10.84 -11.76
CA CYS A 60 -2.73 -11.89 -12.64
C CYS A 60 -1.51 -11.42 -13.42
N PHE A 61 -0.38 -12.10 -13.25
CA PHE A 61 0.85 -11.85 -14.00
C PHE A 61 1.10 -12.95 -15.05
N SER A 62 1.82 -12.60 -16.12
CA SER A 62 2.42 -13.62 -16.97
C SER A 62 3.50 -14.38 -16.20
N GLY A 63 3.50 -15.71 -16.25
CA GLY A 63 4.46 -16.52 -15.49
C GLY A 63 5.87 -16.58 -16.10
N SER A 64 6.07 -16.12 -17.34
CA SER A 64 7.40 -16.20 -17.98
C SER A 64 8.38 -15.18 -17.41
N GLY A 65 9.28 -15.64 -16.54
CA GLY A 65 10.35 -14.81 -15.97
C GLY A 65 9.90 -13.80 -14.93
N THR A 66 8.71 -14.00 -14.38
CA THR A 66 8.22 -13.29 -13.19
C THR A 66 8.10 -14.30 -12.07
N THR A 67 8.60 -13.96 -10.88
CA THR A 67 8.36 -14.74 -9.66
C THR A 67 7.64 -13.86 -8.65
N VAL A 68 6.76 -14.46 -7.85
CA VAL A 68 5.99 -13.75 -6.84
C VAL A 68 6.12 -14.46 -5.50
N LYS A 69 6.27 -13.69 -4.43
CA LYS A 69 6.31 -14.18 -3.05
C LYS A 69 5.30 -13.43 -2.20
N ALA A 70 4.50 -14.17 -1.44
CA ALA A 70 3.58 -13.59 -0.47
C ALA A 70 4.37 -12.95 0.67
N ILE A 71 3.87 -11.82 1.19
CA ILE A 71 4.40 -11.19 2.41
C ILE A 71 3.41 -11.44 3.54
N THR A 72 2.19 -10.93 3.40
CA THR A 72 1.12 -11.06 4.39
C THR A 72 -0.23 -10.93 3.70
N ASN A 73 -1.26 -11.60 4.26
CA ASN A 73 -2.64 -11.58 3.78
C ASN A 73 -2.78 -11.70 2.25
N SER A 74 -1.92 -12.53 1.65
CA SER A 74 -1.90 -12.81 0.22
C SER A 74 -1.64 -14.29 -0.05
N GLN A 75 -2.33 -14.82 -1.05
CA GLN A 75 -2.22 -16.21 -1.49
C GLN A 75 -1.82 -16.23 -2.96
N ILE A 76 -0.94 -17.16 -3.33
CA ILE A 76 -0.40 -17.28 -4.69
C ILE A 76 -0.81 -18.61 -5.28
N GLU A 77 -1.35 -18.56 -6.50
CA GLU A 77 -1.67 -19.73 -7.31
C GLU A 77 -0.94 -19.63 -8.66
N ILE A 78 -0.20 -20.67 -9.03
CA ILE A 78 0.53 -20.74 -10.31
C ILE A 78 -0.07 -21.86 -11.14
N LYS A 79 -0.61 -21.53 -12.32
CA LYS A 79 -1.26 -22.51 -13.20
C LYS A 79 -1.17 -22.06 -14.66
N LYS A 80 -0.97 -23.00 -15.59
CA LYS A 80 -0.98 -22.73 -17.04
C LYS A 80 -0.15 -21.51 -17.46
N GLY A 81 1.06 -21.33 -16.89
CA GLY A 81 1.97 -20.25 -17.23
C GLY A 81 1.53 -18.85 -16.77
N LYS A 82 0.61 -18.75 -15.80
CA LYS A 82 0.16 -17.51 -15.17
C LYS A 82 0.29 -17.60 -13.65
N ILE A 83 0.41 -16.46 -13.01
CA ILE A 83 0.51 -16.33 -11.55
C ILE A 83 -0.65 -15.46 -11.08
N TRP A 84 -1.53 -16.04 -10.28
CA TRP A 84 -2.61 -15.33 -9.61
C TRP A 84 -2.25 -15.03 -8.17
N ILE A 85 -2.60 -13.84 -7.72
CA ILE A 85 -2.48 -13.42 -6.33
C ILE A 85 -3.84 -12.95 -5.87
N ARG A 86 -4.32 -13.50 -4.75
CA ARG A 86 -5.51 -13.00 -4.05
C ARG A 86 -5.10 -12.41 -2.72
N CYS A 87 -5.53 -11.19 -2.44
CA CYS A 87 -5.32 -10.55 -1.15
C CYS A 87 -6.62 -10.55 -0.35
N ASN A 88 -6.50 -10.48 0.98
CA ASN A 88 -7.66 -10.23 1.83
C ASN A 88 -8.26 -8.84 1.51
N ALA A 89 -9.58 -8.71 1.58
CA ALA A 89 -10.28 -7.46 1.28
C ALA A 89 -10.33 -6.49 2.48
N ASP A 90 -10.31 -7.03 3.70
CA ASP A 90 -10.54 -6.29 4.94
C ASP A 90 -9.24 -5.92 5.67
N GLN A 91 -8.14 -6.62 5.36
CA GLN A 91 -6.83 -6.42 5.97
C GLN A 91 -5.77 -6.08 4.91
N PRO A 92 -4.79 -5.22 5.23
CA PRO A 92 -3.69 -4.94 4.32
C PRO A 92 -2.97 -6.22 3.89
N GLY A 93 -2.88 -6.41 2.57
CA GLY A 93 -2.14 -7.49 1.95
C GLY A 93 -0.86 -7.00 1.31
N GLY A 94 0.10 -7.89 1.13
CA GLY A 94 1.28 -7.56 0.38
C GLY A 94 1.99 -8.76 -0.20
N PHE A 95 2.71 -8.50 -1.29
CA PHE A 95 3.52 -9.48 -2.00
C PHE A 95 4.69 -8.77 -2.68
N THR A 96 5.70 -9.52 -3.10
CA THR A 96 6.77 -9.00 -3.96
C THR A 96 6.79 -9.69 -5.30
N VAL A 97 7.06 -8.92 -6.35
CA VAL A 97 7.23 -9.37 -7.72
C VAL A 97 8.69 -9.19 -8.11
N THR A 98 9.35 -10.25 -8.58
CA THR A 98 10.72 -10.19 -9.08
C THR A 98 10.76 -10.58 -10.55
N GLY A 99 11.25 -9.68 -11.40
CA GLY A 99 11.39 -9.90 -12.85
C GLY A 99 12.71 -10.57 -13.24
N LYS A 100 12.87 -10.86 -14.54
CA LYS A 100 14.07 -11.51 -15.11
C LYS A 100 15.38 -10.78 -14.81
N ASN A 101 15.34 -9.47 -14.69
CA ASN A 101 16.49 -8.64 -14.35
C ASN A 101 16.84 -8.67 -12.84
N GLY A 102 16.14 -9.47 -12.04
CA GLY A 102 16.34 -9.55 -10.59
C GLY A 102 15.72 -8.39 -9.80
N MET A 103 15.11 -7.40 -10.47
CA MET A 103 14.50 -6.26 -9.80
C MET A 103 13.27 -6.71 -9.00
N ARG A 104 13.34 -6.51 -7.70
CA ARG A 104 12.27 -6.85 -6.75
C ARG A 104 11.40 -5.62 -6.49
N THR A 105 10.12 -5.73 -6.80
CA THR A 105 9.10 -4.69 -6.56
C THR A 105 8.16 -5.12 -5.45
N GLN A 106 7.89 -4.22 -4.50
CA GLN A 106 6.89 -4.46 -3.46
C GLN A 106 5.50 -4.03 -3.93
N VAL A 107 4.48 -4.78 -3.56
CA VAL A 107 3.09 -4.40 -3.78
C VAL A 107 2.35 -4.45 -2.47
N LEU A 108 1.76 -3.31 -2.10
CA LEU A 108 0.84 -3.16 -0.99
C LEU A 108 -0.59 -3.12 -1.54
N VAL A 109 -1.51 -3.82 -0.88
CA VAL A 109 -2.93 -3.81 -1.19
C VAL A 109 -3.69 -3.41 0.08
N ILE A 110 -4.52 -2.38 -0.02
CA ILE A 110 -5.30 -1.84 1.10
C ILE A 110 -6.79 -1.75 0.76
N SER A 111 -7.63 -1.54 1.76
CA SER A 111 -9.05 -1.23 1.55
C SER A 111 -9.22 0.22 1.07
N LYS A 112 -10.35 0.50 0.41
CA LYS A 112 -10.76 1.87 0.07
C LYS A 112 -10.80 2.80 1.30
N ALA A 113 -11.29 2.31 2.44
CA ALA A 113 -11.32 3.07 3.67
C ALA A 113 -9.92 3.54 4.13
N MET A 114 -8.89 2.70 3.97
CA MET A 114 -7.51 3.11 4.24
C MET A 114 -6.97 4.06 3.17
N ALA A 115 -7.32 3.85 1.90
CA ALA A 115 -6.91 4.74 0.81
C ALA A 115 -7.46 6.16 0.99
N LEU A 116 -8.67 6.32 1.52
CA LEU A 116 -9.27 7.62 1.83
C LEU A 116 -8.58 8.35 3.00
N LYS A 117 -7.82 7.63 3.83
CA LYS A 117 -7.07 8.14 4.98
C LYS A 117 -5.56 8.23 4.70
N CYS A 118 -5.19 8.21 3.42
CA CYS A 118 -3.83 8.13 2.97
C CYS A 118 -3.33 9.49 2.46
N TYR A 119 -2.15 9.89 2.92
CA TYR A 119 -1.46 11.10 2.49
C TYR A 119 -0.11 10.74 1.85
N LEU A 120 0.14 11.23 0.64
CA LEU A 120 1.45 11.11 0.00
C LEU A 120 2.38 12.20 0.55
N GLN A 121 3.56 11.79 1.01
CA GLN A 121 4.58 12.66 1.58
C GLN A 121 5.94 12.30 0.98
N ASP A 122 6.65 13.29 0.44
CA ASP A 122 8.02 13.09 0.00
C ASP A 122 8.94 13.43 1.18
N LEU A 123 9.46 12.41 1.85
CA LEU A 123 10.30 12.53 3.04
C LEU A 123 11.74 12.17 2.67
N ASN A 124 12.67 13.12 2.86
CA ASN A 124 14.10 12.94 2.52
C ASN A 124 14.35 12.49 1.06
N GLY A 125 13.51 12.94 0.12
CA GLY A 125 13.60 12.56 -1.31
C GLY A 125 12.91 11.25 -1.67
N ASP A 126 12.43 10.48 -0.70
CA ASP A 126 11.70 9.24 -0.89
C ASP A 126 10.20 9.43 -0.64
N ARG A 127 9.38 8.95 -1.58
CA ARG A 127 7.93 8.99 -1.43
C ARG A 127 7.46 7.99 -0.37
N HIS A 128 6.65 8.46 0.54
CA HIS A 128 5.98 7.70 1.59
C HIS A 128 4.47 7.97 1.57
N LEU A 129 3.72 7.02 2.12
CA LEU A 129 2.30 7.09 2.37
C LEU A 129 2.11 7.06 3.88
N ILE A 130 1.41 8.06 4.40
CA ILE A 130 1.00 8.15 5.81
C ILE A 130 -0.48 7.80 5.88
N PHE A 131 -0.83 6.81 6.70
CA PHE A 131 -2.20 6.40 6.96
C PHE A 131 -2.60 6.87 8.35
N THR A 132 -3.59 7.76 8.44
CA THR A 132 -4.05 8.30 9.72
C THR A 132 -5.45 8.92 9.62
N ASP A 133 -6.15 8.97 10.76
CA ASP A 133 -7.40 9.72 10.92
C ASP A 133 -7.17 11.22 11.18
N ALA A 134 -5.92 11.62 11.44
CA ALA A 134 -5.56 13.03 11.63
C ALA A 134 -5.41 13.79 10.30
N LEU A 135 -5.40 15.11 10.41
CA LEU A 135 -5.04 15.97 9.29
C LEU A 135 -3.52 15.94 9.12
N VAL A 136 -3.05 15.72 7.89
CA VAL A 136 -1.62 15.81 7.56
C VAL A 136 -1.39 17.02 6.66
N LEU A 137 -0.57 17.95 7.12
CA LEU A 137 -0.08 19.09 6.35
C LEU A 137 1.35 18.81 5.89
N ASN A 138 1.72 19.35 4.73
CA ASN A 138 3.05 19.24 4.16
C ASN A 138 3.56 20.64 3.84
N ASP A 139 4.71 21.01 4.41
CA ASP A 139 5.40 22.28 4.14
C ASP A 139 6.52 22.15 3.09
N GLY A 140 6.68 20.95 2.51
CA GLY A 140 7.70 20.58 1.54
C GLY A 140 8.94 19.91 2.14
N LYS A 141 9.11 19.91 3.48
CA LYS A 141 10.23 19.27 4.18
C LYS A 141 9.76 18.36 5.31
N ASN A 142 8.69 18.74 5.99
CA ASN A 142 8.14 18.06 7.14
C ASN A 142 6.66 17.70 6.90
N ALA A 143 6.23 16.62 7.53
CA ALA A 143 4.83 16.29 7.66
C ALA A 143 4.35 16.72 9.04
N GLU A 144 3.38 17.63 9.09
CA GLU A 144 2.73 18.04 10.33
C GLU A 144 1.43 17.26 10.49
N ILE A 145 1.30 16.53 11.60
CA ILE A 145 0.13 15.69 11.90
C ILE A 145 -0.68 16.35 13.01
N LEU A 146 -1.85 16.87 12.65
CA LEU A 146 -2.73 17.62 13.54
C LEU A 146 -3.90 16.76 14.03
N SER A 147 -3.93 16.51 15.34
CA SER A 147 -5.02 15.83 16.03
C SER A 147 -5.91 16.85 16.75
N MET A 148 -7.13 17.05 16.25
CA MET A 148 -8.10 17.94 16.91
C MET A 148 -8.93 17.16 17.94
N GLY A 149 -8.99 17.66 19.17
CA GLY A 149 -9.86 17.10 20.23
C GLY A 149 -9.35 15.83 20.91
N ASN A 150 -8.34 15.15 20.37
CA ASN A 150 -7.73 13.96 20.95
C ASN A 150 -6.26 14.19 21.32
N LYS A 151 -5.88 13.84 22.56
CA LYS A 151 -4.48 13.93 23.06
C LYS A 151 -3.53 12.90 22.44
N THR A 152 -4.06 12.04 21.58
CA THR A 152 -3.37 10.87 21.03
C THR A 152 -3.72 10.73 19.57
N CYS A 153 -2.72 10.40 18.75
CA CYS A 153 -2.89 10.17 17.33
C CYS A 153 -2.02 8.98 16.90
N SER A 154 -2.59 8.06 16.12
CA SER A 154 -1.86 6.97 15.52
C SER A 154 -1.70 7.21 14.02
N PHE A 155 -0.52 6.86 13.50
CA PHE A 155 -0.29 6.81 12.08
C PHE A 155 0.60 5.64 11.69
N SER A 156 0.42 5.15 10.47
CA SER A 156 1.27 4.12 9.87
C SER A 156 1.96 4.69 8.64
N VAL A 157 3.23 4.33 8.45
CA VAL A 157 4.03 4.80 7.31
C VAL A 157 4.38 3.61 6.40
N TYR A 158 4.22 3.82 5.09
CA TYR A 158 4.65 2.92 4.04
C TYR A 158 5.52 3.65 2.99
N PRO A 159 6.60 3.06 2.45
CA PRO A 159 7.23 1.83 2.93
C PRO A 159 7.70 1.95 4.38
N LYS A 160 7.99 0.81 4.99
CA LYS A 160 8.50 0.76 6.37
C LYS A 160 9.76 1.62 6.50
N ILE A 161 9.69 2.64 7.35
CA ILE A 161 10.83 3.51 7.70
C ILE A 161 11.72 2.81 8.73
N ARG A 162 13.04 2.97 8.58
CA ARG A 162 14.06 2.35 9.46
C ARG A 162 14.41 3.20 10.68
N THR A 163 14.12 4.48 10.62
CA THR A 163 14.40 5.46 11.68
C THR A 163 13.10 6.13 12.08
N THR A 164 12.87 6.26 13.38
CA THR A 164 11.78 7.06 13.91
C THR A 164 11.97 8.52 13.47
N PRO A 165 10.95 9.18 12.90
CA PRO A 165 11.06 10.59 12.55
C PRO A 165 11.36 11.45 13.79
N GLY A 166 12.04 12.57 13.59
CA GLY A 166 12.10 13.62 14.61
C GLY A 166 10.70 14.18 14.87
N ILE A 167 10.46 14.71 16.07
CA ILE A 167 9.20 15.33 16.44
C ILE A 167 9.46 16.66 17.15
N ASP A 168 8.77 17.70 16.70
CA ASP A 168 8.89 19.04 17.30
C ASP A 168 7.99 19.18 18.53
N HIS A 169 6.81 18.55 18.52
CA HIS A 169 5.80 18.63 19.58
C HIS A 169 5.19 17.28 19.93
N GLY A 170 5.16 16.93 21.22
CA GLY A 170 4.60 15.67 21.70
C GLY A 170 5.68 14.60 21.92
N SER A 171 5.29 13.33 21.79
CA SER A 171 6.20 12.20 21.99
C SER A 171 5.81 11.03 21.09
N LEU A 172 6.77 10.53 20.31
CA LEU A 172 6.58 9.35 19.48
C LEU A 172 6.93 8.09 20.28
N LYS A 173 6.02 7.13 20.28
CA LYS A 173 6.27 5.76 20.73
C LYS A 173 5.96 4.83 19.58
N GLU A 174 6.90 3.97 19.22
CA GLU A 174 6.61 2.90 18.26
C GLU A 174 5.55 1.98 18.89
N SER A 175 4.41 1.81 18.20
CA SER A 175 3.31 0.98 18.69
C SER A 175 3.36 -0.44 18.13
N GLY A 176 4.31 -0.71 17.24
CA GLY A 176 4.56 -2.00 16.62
C GLY A 176 5.08 -1.83 15.19
N SER A 177 5.69 -2.89 14.68
CA SER A 177 6.19 -2.93 13.31
C SER A 177 5.65 -4.18 12.62
N GLY A 178 4.70 -3.99 11.70
CA GLY A 178 4.19 -5.08 10.87
C GLY A 178 5.18 -5.44 9.77
N MET A 179 4.87 -6.47 8.98
CA MET A 179 5.67 -6.82 7.79
C MET A 179 5.57 -5.76 6.68
N LEU A 180 4.54 -4.92 6.71
CA LEU A 180 4.26 -3.90 5.69
C LEU A 180 4.54 -2.47 6.17
N PHE A 181 4.23 -2.15 7.42
CA PHE A 181 4.22 -0.77 7.93
C PHE A 181 5.13 -0.58 9.13
N SER A 182 5.63 0.63 9.30
CA SER A 182 6.02 1.14 10.63
C SER A 182 4.80 1.81 11.25
N SER A 183 4.36 1.37 12.43
CA SER A 183 3.25 2.00 13.15
C SER A 183 3.75 2.82 14.31
N VAL A 184 3.42 4.11 14.30
CA VAL A 184 3.88 5.07 15.28
C VAL A 184 2.67 5.67 16.00
N TYR A 185 2.79 5.78 17.32
CA TYR A 185 1.81 6.43 18.17
C TYR A 185 2.41 7.73 18.69
N ASN A 186 1.68 8.83 18.54
CA ASN A 186 2.04 10.11 19.13
C ASN A 186 1.14 10.39 20.35
N ARG A 187 1.76 10.71 21.49
CA ARG A 187 1.09 11.32 22.63
C ARG A 187 1.49 12.79 22.71
N ILE A 188 0.52 13.66 22.50
CA ILE A 188 0.72 15.11 22.63
C ILE A 188 0.73 15.44 24.12
N ALA A 189 1.82 16.04 24.62
CA ALA A 189 1.89 16.53 25.99
C ALA A 189 0.86 17.66 26.13
N GLY A 190 -0.04 17.54 27.13
CA GLY A 190 -0.94 18.64 27.45
C GLY A 190 -0.15 19.74 28.15
N ASN A 191 -0.42 21.00 27.78
CA ASN A 191 -0.12 22.15 28.64
C ASN A 191 -0.90 22.03 29.96
#